data_AF-A0A1M5BPV3-F1
#
_entry.id   AF-A0A1M5BPV3-F1
#
_cell.length_a   1.000
_cell.length_b   1.000
_cell.length_c   1.000
_cell.angle_alpha   90.00
_cell.angle_beta   90.00
_cell.angle_gamma   90.00
#
_symmetry.space_group_name_H-M   'P 1'
#
loop_
_entity.id
_entity.type
_entity.pdbx_description
1 polymer ?
#
loop_
_entity_poly.entity_id
_entity_poly.type
_entity_poly.pdbx_seq_one_letter_code
_entity_poly.pdbx_strand_id
1 'polypeptide(L)'
;MKTIYRFVLAFALLLGVTGVAAAQAAPVGTAEGRGGVSSVTLTTTGGYAGVHETVTVTPTTSFPKKDQLFSLVTRADFRALGDRYMPVHTCCDRFNYVLEVTYADGKRKKVETMDGATAPRVLFDVIELLRSTR
;
A
#
# COMPACT_ATOMS: atom_id res chain seq x y z
N MET A 1 63.07 7.50 -56.94
CA MET A 1 63.01 6.69 -58.18
C MET A 1 61.75 5.83 -58.13
N LYS A 2 60.90 5.91 -59.18
CA LYS A 2 59.98 4.89 -59.77
C LYS A 2 59.53 3.72 -58.85
N THR A 3 58.24 3.39 -58.69
CA THR A 3 57.33 3.01 -59.79
C THR A 3 55.87 2.98 -59.33
N ILE A 4 55.00 3.44 -60.22
CA ILE A 4 53.54 3.42 -60.22
C ILE A 4 53.05 2.03 -60.67
N TYR A 5 52.05 1.44 -60.01
CA TYR A 5 51.14 0.49 -60.66
C TYR A 5 49.68 0.76 -60.25
N ARG A 6 48.90 1.19 -61.23
CA ARG A 6 47.44 1.21 -61.27
C ARG A 6 46.94 -0.17 -61.74
N PHE A 7 45.70 -0.52 -61.36
CA PHE A 7 44.70 -1.43 -61.97
C PHE A 7 43.96 -2.16 -60.82
N VAL A 8 42.77 -1.72 -60.36
CA VAL A 8 41.41 -1.74 -60.97
C VAL A 8 40.65 -3.03 -60.63
N LEU A 9 39.38 -2.82 -60.21
CA LEU A 9 38.27 -3.77 -60.02
C LEU A 9 38.39 -4.78 -58.84
N ALA A 10 37.35 -5.21 -58.14
CA ALA A 10 36.00 -4.77 -57.81
C ALA A 10 35.36 -5.93 -57.01
N PHE A 11 34.35 -5.60 -56.20
CA PHE A 11 33.17 -6.42 -55.91
C PHE A 11 33.14 -7.45 -54.75
N ALA A 12 31.97 -7.39 -54.07
CA ALA A 12 31.32 -8.36 -53.16
C ALA A 12 31.91 -8.47 -51.73
N LEU A 13 31.38 -7.79 -50.70
CA LEU A 13 30.02 -7.84 -50.12
C LEU A 13 29.65 -9.23 -49.60
N LEU A 14 29.87 -9.46 -48.30
CA LEU A 14 29.05 -10.34 -47.44
C LEU A 14 29.45 -10.13 -45.96
N LEU A 15 28.71 -9.24 -45.30
CA LEU A 15 28.68 -9.07 -43.85
C LEU A 15 27.92 -10.25 -43.22
N GLY A 16 28.64 -11.22 -42.68
CA GLY A 16 28.09 -12.29 -41.85
C GLY A 16 28.36 -12.01 -40.37
N VAL A 17 27.60 -11.10 -39.75
CA VAL A 17 27.63 -10.92 -38.29
C VAL A 17 26.74 -11.99 -37.66
N THR A 18 27.34 -13.05 -37.15
CA THR A 18 26.66 -14.04 -36.31
C THR A 18 26.39 -13.43 -34.93
N GLY A 19 25.18 -12.90 -34.75
CA GLY A 19 24.68 -12.46 -33.45
C GLY A 19 24.40 -13.67 -32.55
N VAL A 20 25.23 -13.85 -31.53
CA VAL A 20 24.97 -14.78 -30.42
C VAL A 20 23.88 -14.13 -29.55
N ALA A 21 22.64 -14.59 -29.70
CA ALA A 21 21.54 -14.18 -28.85
C ALA A 21 21.73 -14.80 -27.45
N ALA A 22 22.40 -14.07 -26.56
CA ALA A 22 22.35 -14.35 -25.14
C ALA A 22 20.91 -14.13 -24.66
N ALA A 23 20.20 -15.22 -24.35
CA ALA A 23 18.92 -15.17 -23.67
C ALA A 23 19.13 -14.53 -22.29
N GLN A 24 18.87 -13.22 -22.20
CA GLN A 24 18.72 -12.53 -20.94
C GLN A 24 17.54 -13.15 -20.22
N ALA A 25 17.82 -13.86 -19.13
CA ALA A 25 16.81 -14.19 -18.13
C ALA A 25 16.18 -12.86 -17.70
N ALA A 26 14.92 -12.65 -18.09
CA ALA A 26 14.17 -11.50 -17.65
C ALA A 26 14.17 -11.47 -16.12
N PRO A 27 14.38 -10.31 -15.48
CA PRO A 27 14.16 -10.20 -14.05
C PRO A 27 12.74 -10.65 -13.77
N VAL A 28 12.60 -11.68 -12.93
CA VAL A 28 11.32 -12.05 -12.33
C VAL A 28 10.81 -10.79 -11.66
N GLY A 29 9.80 -10.17 -12.26
CA GLY A 29 9.20 -8.96 -11.73
C GLY A 29 8.84 -9.21 -10.28
N THR A 30 9.48 -8.48 -9.38
CA THR A 30 8.91 -8.18 -8.07
C THR A 30 7.46 -7.77 -8.35
N ALA A 31 6.50 -8.36 -7.66
CA ALA A 31 5.10 -7.96 -7.75
C ALA A 31 4.91 -6.55 -7.14
N GLU A 32 5.55 -5.54 -7.72
CA GLU A 32 5.37 -4.12 -7.47
C GLU A 32 4.15 -3.67 -8.27
N GLY A 33 2.99 -3.65 -7.60
CA GLY A 33 1.76 -3.19 -8.23
C GLY A 33 0.47 -3.46 -7.46
N ARG A 34 0.52 -3.77 -6.16
CA ARG A 34 -0.69 -3.86 -5.33
C ARG A 34 -0.70 -2.70 -4.35
N GLY A 35 -1.70 -1.82 -4.49
CA GLY A 35 -1.85 -0.56 -3.77
C GLY A 35 -1.43 -0.62 -2.30
N GLY A 36 -0.20 -0.16 -2.05
CA GLY A 36 0.38 -0.03 -0.72
C GLY A 36 -0.39 0.97 0.15
N VAL A 37 0.06 1.15 1.38
CA VAL A 37 -0.59 2.05 2.35
C VAL A 37 0.29 3.28 2.55
N SER A 38 -0.26 4.46 2.30
CA SER A 38 0.40 5.76 2.53
C SER A 38 0.22 6.21 3.98
N SER A 39 -0.99 6.03 4.53
CA SER A 39 -1.27 6.33 5.93
C SER A 39 -2.47 5.55 6.45
N VAL A 40 -2.45 5.26 7.75
CA VAL A 40 -3.61 4.82 8.53
C VAL A 40 -3.78 5.79 9.70
N THR A 41 -4.93 6.44 9.79
CA THR A 41 -5.27 7.41 10.83
C THR A 41 -6.49 6.94 11.60
N LEU A 42 -6.39 6.92 12.92
CA LEU A 42 -7.52 6.68 13.82
C LEU A 42 -7.74 7.91 14.68
N THR A 43 -8.91 8.53 14.54
CA THR A 43 -9.40 9.55 15.47
C THR A 43 -10.35 8.88 16.47
N THR A 44 -10.06 9.02 17.76
CA THR A 44 -10.89 8.51 18.85
C THR A 44 -11.47 9.68 19.63
N THR A 45 -12.80 9.70 19.82
CA THR A 45 -13.47 10.74 20.61
C THR A 45 -14.46 10.15 21.60
N GLY A 46 -14.79 10.88 22.67
CA GLY A 46 -15.82 10.47 23.64
C GLY A 46 -15.24 9.74 24.85
N GLY A 47 -15.98 8.75 25.37
CA GLY A 47 -15.71 8.23 26.70
C GLY A 47 -16.14 9.20 27.81
N TYR A 48 -16.18 8.72 29.05
CA TYR A 48 -16.62 9.50 30.21
C TYR A 48 -15.84 10.81 30.41
N ALA A 49 -14.53 10.81 30.13
CA ALA A 49 -13.65 11.97 30.29
C ALA A 49 -13.62 12.91 29.08
N GLY A 50 -14.35 12.61 27.99
CA GLY A 50 -14.32 13.42 26.77
C GLY A 50 -12.98 13.39 26.04
N VAL A 51 -12.42 12.21 25.82
CA VAL A 51 -11.17 12.02 25.07
C VAL A 51 -11.31 12.58 23.66
N HIS A 52 -10.23 13.13 23.12
CA HIS A 52 -10.09 13.48 21.72
C HIS A 52 -8.63 13.26 21.28
N GLU A 53 -8.38 12.21 20.51
CA GLU A 53 -7.03 11.77 20.14
C GLU A 53 -6.96 11.33 18.69
N THR A 54 -5.82 11.58 18.05
CA THR A 54 -5.55 11.13 16.69
C THR A 54 -4.21 10.41 16.64
N VAL A 55 -4.21 9.16 16.18
CA VAL A 55 -3.00 8.37 15.89
C VAL A 55 -2.86 8.22 14.39
N THR A 56 -1.67 8.50 13.84
CA THR A 56 -1.38 8.29 12.41
C THR A 56 -0.12 7.44 12.25
N VAL A 57 -0.23 6.38 11.45
CA VAL A 57 0.87 5.48 11.09
C VAL A 57 1.14 5.61 9.59
N THR A 58 2.37 5.98 9.24
CA THR A 58 2.87 6.04 7.86
C THR A 58 3.96 4.99 7.66
N PRO A 59 4.43 4.74 6.42
CA PRO A 59 5.57 3.87 6.16
C PRO A 59 6.84 4.22 6.97
N THR A 60 7.01 5.48 7.35
CA THR A 60 8.19 5.96 8.10
C THR A 60 7.97 6.02 9.61
N THR A 61 6.74 5.87 10.10
CA THR A 61 6.46 5.83 11.54
C THR A 61 7.10 4.57 12.17
N SER A 62 7.77 4.77 13.30
CA SER A 62 8.17 3.67 14.19
C SER A 62 6.94 3.22 14.98
N PHE A 63 6.33 2.11 14.57
CA PHE A 63 5.09 1.59 15.15
C PHE A 63 5.20 0.06 15.31
N PRO A 64 5.05 -0.47 16.53
CA PRO A 64 4.99 -1.91 16.76
C PRO A 64 3.88 -2.53 15.92
N LYS A 65 4.14 -3.65 15.23
CA LYS A 65 3.16 -4.34 14.36
C LYS A 65 2.67 -3.51 13.15
N LYS A 66 3.45 -2.52 12.67
CA LYS A 66 3.13 -1.74 11.45
C LYS A 66 2.81 -2.64 10.25
N ASP A 67 3.61 -3.69 10.03
CA ASP A 67 3.42 -4.59 8.89
C ASP A 67 2.11 -5.37 9.00
N GLN A 68 1.72 -5.77 10.23
CA GLN A 68 0.44 -6.41 10.49
C GLN A 68 -0.72 -5.43 10.24
N LEU A 69 -0.61 -4.18 10.69
CA LEU A 69 -1.60 -3.14 10.45
C LEU A 69 -1.80 -2.91 8.94
N PHE A 70 -0.70 -2.74 8.19
CA PHE A 70 -0.76 -2.50 6.75
C PHE A 70 -1.26 -3.71 5.97
N SER A 71 -0.91 -4.92 6.42
CA SER A 71 -1.47 -6.17 5.88
C SER A 71 -2.99 -6.23 6.08
N LEU A 72 -3.50 -5.89 7.28
CA LEU A 72 -4.94 -5.94 7.55
C LEU A 72 -5.74 -4.98 6.67
N VAL A 73 -5.32 -3.71 6.57
CA VAL A 73 -6.07 -2.69 5.81
C VAL A 73 -6.00 -2.90 4.29
N THR A 74 -5.07 -3.71 3.80
CA THR A 74 -4.99 -4.05 2.36
C THR A 74 -5.86 -5.25 1.97
N ARG A 75 -6.36 -6.03 2.93
CA ARG A 75 -7.23 -7.19 2.68
C ARG A 75 -8.55 -6.79 1.99
N ALA A 76 -9.08 -7.70 1.19
CA ALA A 76 -10.32 -7.49 0.46
C ALA A 76 -11.53 -7.27 1.39
N ASP A 77 -11.60 -7.98 2.51
CA ASP A 77 -12.68 -7.85 3.49
C ASP A 77 -12.65 -6.51 4.23
N PHE A 78 -11.46 -5.97 4.54
CA PHE A 78 -11.34 -4.61 5.06
C PHE A 78 -11.74 -3.56 4.00
N ARG A 79 -11.29 -3.72 2.76
CA ARG A 79 -11.67 -2.80 1.67
C ARG A 79 -13.17 -2.82 1.37
N ALA A 80 -13.84 -3.95 1.62
CA ALA A 80 -15.26 -4.15 1.44
C ALA A 80 -16.12 -3.69 2.64
N LEU A 81 -15.53 -3.17 3.72
CA LEU A 81 -16.29 -2.60 4.83
C LEU A 81 -17.27 -1.54 4.34
N GLY A 82 -18.38 -1.36 5.03
CA GLY A 82 -19.23 -0.18 4.91
C GLY A 82 -18.51 1.05 5.47
N ASP A 83 -19.09 2.23 5.21
CA ASP A 83 -18.48 3.49 5.67
C ASP A 83 -18.86 3.80 7.13
N ARG A 84 -19.87 3.11 7.68
CA ARG A 84 -20.36 3.37 9.03
C ARG A 84 -20.93 2.12 9.70
N TYR A 85 -20.63 1.95 10.99
CA TYR A 85 -21.19 0.89 11.85
C TYR A 85 -21.55 1.47 13.22
N MET A 86 -22.85 1.52 13.54
CA MET A 86 -23.34 2.12 14.79
C MET A 86 -24.19 1.14 15.59
N PRO A 87 -24.15 1.20 16.94
CA PRO A 87 -25.12 0.51 17.77
C PRO A 87 -26.52 1.10 17.57
N VAL A 88 -27.54 0.32 17.90
CA VAL A 88 -28.94 0.82 17.98
C VAL A 88 -29.07 1.93 19.00
N HIS A 89 -28.33 1.83 20.11
CA HIS A 89 -28.28 2.83 21.17
C HIS A 89 -26.93 3.54 21.16
N THR A 90 -26.92 4.79 20.70
CA THR A 90 -25.71 5.63 20.57
C THR A 90 -25.42 6.47 21.83
N CYS A 91 -26.17 6.25 22.91
CA CYS A 91 -25.96 6.91 24.20
C CYS A 91 -25.03 6.07 25.11
N CYS A 92 -24.56 6.57 26.25
CA CYS A 92 -23.70 7.74 26.44
C CYS A 92 -22.29 7.21 26.76
N ASP A 93 -21.28 8.08 26.83
CA ASP A 93 -19.90 7.74 27.25
C ASP A 93 -19.20 6.65 26.43
N ARG A 94 -19.65 6.42 25.20
CA ARG A 94 -19.00 5.52 24.25
C ARG A 94 -17.87 6.23 23.54
N PHE A 95 -16.83 5.50 23.17
CA PHE A 95 -15.86 6.01 22.22
C PHE A 95 -16.43 5.91 20.81
N ASN A 96 -16.20 6.98 20.04
CA ASN A 96 -16.36 7.02 18.61
C ASN A 96 -14.99 6.89 17.96
N TYR A 97 -14.95 6.16 16.85
CA TYR A 97 -13.75 5.90 16.09
C TYR A 97 -13.97 6.30 14.65
N VAL A 98 -13.08 7.13 14.12
CA VAL A 98 -13.00 7.44 12.69
C VAL A 98 -11.68 6.89 12.19
N LEU A 99 -11.76 5.80 11.42
CA LEU A 99 -10.62 5.16 10.80
C LEU A 99 -10.52 5.60 9.35
N GLU A 100 -9.39 6.21 8.98
CA GLU A 100 -9.09 6.61 7.61
C GLU A 100 -7.82 5.92 7.12
N VAL A 101 -7.89 5.33 5.94
CA VAL A 101 -6.75 4.71 5.24
C VAL A 101 -6.56 5.42 3.92
N THR A 102 -5.35 5.92 3.67
CA THR A 102 -4.94 6.43 2.36
C THR A 102 -3.99 5.41 1.74
N TYR A 103 -4.32 4.95 0.54
CA TYR A 103 -3.50 4.01 -0.21
C TYR A 103 -2.50 4.75 -1.11
N ALA A 104 -1.47 4.04 -1.56
CA ALA A 104 -0.43 4.56 -2.44
C ALA A 104 -0.98 5.01 -3.80
N ASP A 105 -2.11 4.45 -4.24
CA ASP A 105 -2.80 4.86 -5.47
C ASP A 105 -3.72 6.08 -5.28
N GLY A 106 -3.68 6.73 -4.11
CA GLY A 106 -4.48 7.90 -3.77
C GLY A 106 -5.92 7.57 -3.35
N LYS A 107 -6.37 6.32 -3.43
CA LYS A 107 -7.69 5.94 -2.92
C LYS A 107 -7.73 6.09 -1.40
N ARG A 108 -8.92 6.38 -0.89
CA ARG A 108 -9.17 6.50 0.55
C ARG A 108 -10.29 5.58 0.99
N LYS A 109 -10.14 4.99 2.17
CA LYS A 109 -11.22 4.29 2.88
C LYS A 109 -11.45 4.99 4.20
N LYS A 110 -12.69 5.37 4.49
CA LYS A 110 -13.10 5.94 5.77
C LYS A 110 -14.17 5.03 6.37
N VAL A 111 -14.01 4.67 7.63
CA VAL A 111 -14.97 3.88 8.38
C VAL A 111 -15.20 4.55 9.73
N GLU A 112 -16.44 4.87 10.03
CA GLU A 112 -16.86 5.41 11.32
C GLU A 112 -17.53 4.31 12.15
N THR A 113 -17.12 4.14 13.40
CA THR A 113 -17.80 3.21 14.31
C THR A 113 -17.81 3.72 15.75
N MET A 114 -18.57 3.06 16.61
CA MET A 114 -18.74 3.39 18.02
C MET A 114 -18.70 2.11 18.83
N ASP A 115 -18.29 2.20 20.10
CA ASP A 115 -18.36 1.07 21.01
C ASP A 115 -19.74 0.40 21.01
N GLY A 116 -19.76 -0.93 21.03
CA GLY A 116 -20.97 -1.74 21.00
C GLY A 116 -21.69 -1.80 19.64
N ALA A 117 -21.10 -1.22 18.58
CA ALA A 117 -21.56 -1.49 17.21
C ALA A 117 -21.35 -2.96 16.83
N THR A 118 -22.28 -3.52 16.06
CA THR A 118 -22.05 -4.78 15.36
C THR A 118 -21.37 -4.48 14.02
N ALA A 119 -20.11 -4.88 13.88
CA ALA A 119 -19.31 -4.67 12.68
C ALA A 119 -18.43 -5.90 12.38
N PRO A 120 -17.94 -6.04 11.14
CA PRO A 120 -16.98 -7.10 10.81
C PRO A 120 -15.72 -7.01 11.67
N ARG A 121 -15.23 -8.18 12.13
CA ARG A 121 -14.11 -8.29 13.08
C ARG A 121 -12.84 -7.54 12.63
N VAL A 122 -12.55 -7.55 11.33
CA VAL A 122 -11.36 -6.89 10.76
C VAL A 122 -11.30 -5.38 11.07
N LEU A 123 -12.45 -4.71 11.26
CA LEU A 123 -12.47 -3.30 11.69
C LEU A 123 -11.92 -3.15 13.11
N PHE A 124 -12.37 -4.00 14.04
CA PHE A 124 -11.95 -3.95 15.44
C PHE A 124 -10.50 -4.40 15.61
N ASP A 125 -10.04 -5.39 14.85
CA ASP A 125 -8.63 -5.81 14.86
C ASP A 125 -7.69 -4.63 14.50
N VAL A 126 -8.08 -3.78 13.54
CA VAL A 126 -7.31 -2.58 13.16
C VAL A 126 -7.35 -1.50 14.24
N ILE A 127 -8.53 -1.24 14.83
CA ILE A 127 -8.68 -0.28 15.92
C ILE A 127 -7.85 -0.72 17.14
N GLU A 128 -7.88 -2.00 17.50
CA GLU A 128 -7.12 -2.55 18.62
C GLU A 128 -5.61 -2.43 18.40
N LEU A 129 -5.11 -2.75 17.21
CA LEU A 129 -3.68 -2.57 16.89
C LEU A 129 -3.23 -1.12 17.13
N LEU A 130 -3.98 -0.15 16.60
CA LEU A 130 -3.67 1.28 16.75
C LEU A 130 -3.70 1.76 18.22
N ARG A 131 -4.53 1.13 19.05
CA ARG A 131 -4.67 1.49 20.47
C ARG A 131 -3.72 0.74 21.41
N SER A 132 -3.21 -0.43 21.01
CA SER A 132 -2.37 -1.31 21.84
C SER A 132 -0.97 -0.79 22.18
N THR A 133 -0.61 0.38 21.66
CA THR A 133 0.73 0.98 21.81
C THR A 133 0.84 1.93 22.99
N ARG A 134 -0.11 1.86 23.93
CA ARG A 134 -0.19 2.70 25.12
C ARG A 134 -0.10 1.90 26.40
#